data_AF-A0A090VYI6-F1
#
_entry.id   AF-A0A090VYI6-F1
#
_cell.length_a   1.000
_cell.length_b   1.000
_cell.length_c   1.000
_cell.angle_alpha   90.00
_cell.angle_beta   90.00
_cell.angle_gamma   90.00
#
_symmetry.space_group_name_H-M   'P 1'
#
loop_
_entity.id
_entity.type
_entity.pdbx_description
1 polymer ?
#
loop_
_entity_poly.entity_id
_entity_poly.type
_entity_poly.pdbx_seq_one_letter_code
_entity_poly.pdbx_strand_id
1 'polypeptide(L)'
;MEPAFGNTEIYHKILEEFKASKKLLFGSNFEDFDRYAFIKNHTNKQLQLLAEAFKVWKIDMAENAALNPYAENLFQKDFFNLNHFAPQGTPPISSERIALGKQLFNDKSLSGRGDMSCATCHVKEKAFTDGHKLGMGKNGIQLQRNTPTLSYAAYQRTFFYDGRGDGLEGQIVGVTNNENEFHIDLETLEEKVKNTPKYKIQFDSVYESKINSRNIRHAIATYIRSLSPFDSKFDQNMMGEENSLTTQEIKGFNLFMGKAACATCHFPPVFNGTVPPKFTESEFENLGITKTANFTHPILDDDPGLFYPYEVEERRGFFKTSTIRNVELTAPYMHNGAYNTLTDVLNFYNLGGGAGMGLEVPYQTLPSDELQLNTNDIEAIIAFMKTLTDAEY
;
A
#
# COMPACT_ATOMS: atom_id res chain seq x y z
N MET A 1 38.34 -13.84 -10.49
CA MET A 1 36.92 -13.45 -10.63
C MET A 1 36.66 -12.66 -11.91
N GLU A 2 37.54 -11.76 -12.34
CA GLU A 2 37.42 -11.05 -13.64
C GLU A 2 37.22 -11.93 -14.89
N PRO A 3 37.81 -13.13 -15.04
CA PRO A 3 37.66 -13.93 -16.27
C PRO A 3 36.25 -14.47 -16.52
N ALA A 4 35.35 -14.41 -15.52
CA ALA A 4 33.97 -14.90 -15.64
C ALA A 4 33.04 -13.88 -16.33
N PHE A 5 33.44 -12.61 -16.41
CA PHE A 5 32.62 -11.53 -16.93
C PHE A 5 33.26 -10.96 -18.20
N GLY A 6 32.73 -11.32 -19.37
CA GLY A 6 33.32 -10.98 -20.68
C GLY A 6 33.40 -9.49 -21.03
N ASN A 7 32.82 -8.61 -20.20
CA ASN A 7 32.93 -7.15 -20.30
C ASN A 7 33.26 -6.60 -18.90
N THR A 8 34.46 -6.04 -18.75
CA THR A 8 34.97 -5.48 -17.50
C THR A 8 34.61 -4.01 -17.29
N GLU A 9 34.17 -3.29 -18.33
CA GLU A 9 33.80 -1.89 -18.24
C GLU A 9 32.60 -1.70 -17.30
N ILE A 10 31.55 -2.51 -17.49
CA ILE A 10 30.36 -2.46 -16.63
C ILE A 10 30.68 -2.85 -15.17
N TYR A 11 31.58 -3.81 -14.97
CA TYR A 11 32.08 -4.15 -13.64
C TYR A 11 32.74 -2.95 -12.94
N HIS A 12 33.62 -2.23 -13.64
CA HIS A 12 34.26 -1.05 -13.09
C HIS A 12 33.27 0.09 -12.81
N LYS A 13 32.30 0.34 -13.69
CA LYS A 13 31.23 1.32 -13.44
C LYS A 13 30.44 1.00 -12.17
N ILE A 14 30.07 -0.27 -11.98
CA ILE A 14 29.39 -0.73 -10.77
C ILE A 14 30.26 -0.49 -9.53
N LEU A 15 31.53 -0.87 -9.56
CA LEU A 15 32.43 -0.66 -8.43
C LEU A 15 32.65 0.82 -8.09
N GLU A 16 32.81 1.68 -9.09
CA GLU A 16 32.96 3.12 -8.86
C GLU A 16 31.68 3.73 -8.26
N GLU A 17 30.50 3.31 -8.74
CA GLU A 17 29.23 3.75 -8.17
C GLU A 17 29.08 3.31 -6.70
N PHE A 18 29.39 2.04 -6.37
CA PHE A 18 29.39 1.58 -4.99
C PHE A 18 30.40 2.34 -4.11
N LYS A 19 31.58 2.69 -4.63
CA LYS A 19 32.55 3.52 -3.90
C LYS A 19 32.02 4.93 -3.64
N ALA A 20 31.42 5.56 -4.66
CA ALA A 20 30.81 6.89 -4.54
C ALA A 20 29.68 6.89 -3.51
N SER A 21 28.79 5.90 -3.60
CA SER A 21 27.69 5.69 -2.66
C SER A 21 28.17 5.48 -1.22
N LYS A 22 29.19 4.61 -1.01
CA LYS A 22 29.79 4.39 0.32
C LYS A 22 30.43 5.67 0.87
N LYS A 23 31.16 6.43 0.05
CA LYS A 23 31.78 7.69 0.47
C LYS A 23 30.72 8.69 0.95
N LEU A 24 29.60 8.79 0.25
CA LEU A 24 28.51 9.68 0.64
C LEU A 24 27.82 9.20 1.93
N LEU A 25 27.50 7.90 2.04
CA LEU A 25 26.89 7.31 3.23
C LEU A 25 27.75 7.48 4.49
N PHE A 26 29.03 7.10 4.43
CA PHE A 26 29.93 7.18 5.58
C PHE A 26 30.45 8.60 5.86
N GLY A 27 30.28 9.52 4.92
CA GLY A 27 30.64 10.93 5.09
C GLY A 27 29.50 11.81 5.63
N SER A 28 28.30 11.25 5.81
CA SER A 28 27.09 11.99 6.21
C SER A 28 26.61 11.61 7.60
N ASN A 29 25.88 12.51 8.26
CA ASN A 29 25.13 12.21 9.48
C ASN A 29 23.73 11.67 9.11
N PHE A 30 23.19 10.72 9.88
CA PHE A 30 21.85 10.19 9.71
C PHE A 30 20.75 11.27 9.62
N GLU A 31 20.82 12.31 10.46
CA GLU A 31 19.79 13.36 10.52
C GLU A 31 19.78 14.25 9.27
N ASP A 32 20.97 14.62 8.79
CA ASP A 32 21.13 15.57 7.67
C ASP A 32 21.28 14.87 6.31
N PHE A 33 21.20 13.55 6.27
CA PHE A 33 21.41 12.78 5.04
C PHE A 33 20.28 13.01 4.04
N ASP A 34 20.64 13.53 2.85
CA ASP A 34 19.71 13.74 1.74
C ASP A 34 19.39 12.41 1.05
N ARG A 35 18.40 11.71 1.59
CA ARG A 35 17.91 10.42 1.11
C ARG A 35 17.24 10.56 -0.26
N TYR A 36 16.57 11.68 -0.52
CA TYR A 36 15.96 11.95 -1.83
C TYR A 36 17.04 11.95 -2.92
N ALA A 37 18.06 12.78 -2.77
CA ALA A 37 19.16 12.85 -3.74
C ALA A 37 19.94 11.53 -3.80
N PHE A 38 20.12 10.84 -2.68
CA PHE A 38 20.79 9.55 -2.65
C PHE A 38 20.04 8.49 -3.49
N ILE A 39 18.72 8.36 -3.31
CA ILE A 39 17.94 7.39 -4.08
C ILE A 39 18.00 7.73 -5.57
N LYS A 40 17.77 9.00 -5.92
CA LYS A 40 17.72 9.46 -7.31
C LYS A 40 19.07 9.31 -8.02
N ASN A 41 20.17 9.68 -7.37
CA ASN A 41 21.48 9.77 -8.01
C ASN A 41 22.35 8.53 -7.83
N HIS A 42 22.13 7.74 -6.77
CA HIS A 42 22.93 6.57 -6.45
C HIS A 42 22.14 5.27 -6.54
N THR A 43 21.02 5.13 -5.82
CA THR A 43 20.24 3.87 -5.84
C THR A 43 19.71 3.53 -7.23
N ASN A 44 19.05 4.49 -7.90
CA ASN A 44 18.56 4.29 -9.27
C ASN A 44 19.73 4.10 -10.26
N LYS A 45 20.88 4.75 -10.03
CA LYS A 45 22.06 4.54 -10.87
C LYS A 45 22.63 3.12 -10.73
N GLN A 46 22.64 2.58 -9.52
CA GLN A 46 23.03 1.19 -9.28
C GLN A 46 22.08 0.21 -9.97
N LEU A 47 20.77 0.44 -9.89
CA LEU A 47 19.76 -0.37 -10.58
C LEU A 47 19.98 -0.40 -12.10
N GLN A 48 20.18 0.77 -12.73
CA GLN A 48 20.54 0.87 -14.15
C GLN A 48 21.78 0.06 -14.51
N LEU A 49 22.85 0.19 -13.72
CA LEU A 49 24.11 -0.52 -13.96
C LEU A 49 23.97 -2.04 -13.78
N LEU A 50 23.14 -2.49 -12.83
CA LEU A 50 22.85 -3.91 -12.62
C LEU A 50 22.02 -4.48 -13.78
N ALA A 51 20.98 -3.77 -14.23
CA ALA A 51 20.20 -4.17 -15.40
C ALA A 51 21.07 -4.27 -16.67
N GLU A 52 21.97 -3.30 -16.89
CA GLU A 52 22.96 -3.32 -17.97
C GLU A 52 23.90 -4.54 -17.83
N ALA A 53 24.40 -4.81 -16.63
CA ALA A 53 25.28 -5.94 -16.37
C ALA A 53 24.61 -7.28 -16.66
N PHE A 54 23.35 -7.47 -16.26
CA PHE A 54 22.60 -8.70 -16.57
C PHE A 54 22.49 -8.93 -18.07
N LYS A 55 22.22 -7.88 -18.85
CA LYS A 55 22.18 -7.95 -20.31
C LYS A 55 23.54 -8.28 -20.92
N VAL A 56 24.60 -7.59 -20.49
CA VAL A 56 25.95 -7.73 -21.04
C VAL A 56 26.56 -9.08 -20.71
N TRP A 57 26.36 -9.57 -19.49
CA TRP A 57 26.89 -10.86 -19.02
C TRP A 57 25.95 -12.03 -19.30
N LYS A 58 24.78 -11.78 -19.91
CA LYS A 58 23.76 -12.78 -20.23
C LYS A 58 23.36 -13.59 -18.99
N ILE A 59 23.15 -12.89 -17.87
CA ILE A 59 22.67 -13.50 -16.63
C ILE A 59 21.16 -13.59 -16.71
N ASP A 60 20.65 -14.80 -16.57
CA ASP A 60 19.22 -15.05 -16.44
C ASP A 60 18.82 -15.02 -14.96
N MET A 61 17.74 -14.29 -14.65
CA MET A 61 17.30 -14.03 -13.28
C MET A 61 15.93 -14.66 -13.05
N ALA A 62 15.70 -15.17 -11.83
CA ALA A 62 14.48 -15.90 -11.52
C ALA A 62 13.20 -15.07 -11.71
N GLU A 63 12.26 -15.59 -12.49
CA GLU A 63 10.98 -14.93 -12.83
C GLU A 63 9.98 -14.86 -11.65
N ASN A 64 10.26 -15.55 -10.53
CA ASN A 64 9.37 -15.62 -9.36
C ASN A 64 9.88 -14.80 -8.15
N ALA A 65 10.73 -13.81 -8.39
CA ALA A 65 11.12 -12.85 -7.36
C ALA A 65 10.05 -11.77 -7.19
N ALA A 66 9.95 -11.20 -5.97
CA ALA A 66 9.04 -10.09 -5.67
C ALA A 66 9.36 -8.81 -6.45
N LEU A 67 10.63 -8.65 -6.85
CA LEU A 67 11.14 -7.51 -7.58
C LEU A 67 11.45 -7.91 -9.02
N ASN A 68 11.23 -7.00 -9.96
CA ASN A 68 11.71 -7.11 -11.31
C ASN A 68 13.25 -6.97 -11.31
N PRO A 69 14.00 -8.02 -11.67
CA PRO A 69 15.46 -7.98 -11.64
C PRO A 69 16.05 -7.01 -12.67
N TYR A 70 15.28 -6.62 -13.69
CA TYR A 70 15.69 -5.66 -14.71
C TYR A 70 15.18 -4.24 -14.43
N ALA A 71 14.67 -3.97 -13.22
CA ALA A 71 14.26 -2.63 -12.87
C ALA A 71 15.46 -1.68 -12.80
N GLU A 72 15.31 -0.52 -13.41
CA GLU A 72 16.31 0.54 -13.51
C GLU A 72 16.02 1.71 -12.54
N ASN A 73 14.81 1.76 -11.97
CA ASN A 73 14.39 2.77 -11.01
C ASN A 73 13.51 2.15 -9.92
N LEU A 74 13.69 2.58 -8.66
CA LEU A 74 12.88 2.13 -7.54
C LEU A 74 11.39 2.47 -7.69
N PHE A 75 11.06 3.53 -8.44
CA PHE A 75 9.70 4.03 -8.61
C PHE A 75 9.09 3.69 -9.97
N GLN A 76 9.77 2.90 -10.81
CA GLN A 76 9.16 2.46 -12.07
C GLN A 76 7.96 1.54 -11.80
N LYS A 77 6.95 1.62 -12.66
CA LYS A 77 5.66 0.92 -12.51
C LYS A 77 5.78 -0.60 -12.34
N ASP A 78 6.75 -1.21 -13.00
CA ASP A 78 7.01 -2.65 -12.96
C ASP A 78 8.21 -3.01 -12.05
N PHE A 79 8.57 -2.14 -11.09
CA PHE A 79 9.59 -2.45 -10.07
C PHE A 79 9.20 -3.71 -9.28
N PHE A 80 7.92 -3.81 -8.90
CA PHE A 80 7.37 -5.00 -8.28
C PHE A 80 6.85 -5.98 -9.33
N ASN A 81 7.21 -7.25 -9.16
CA ASN A 81 6.57 -8.33 -9.89
C ASN A 81 5.18 -8.58 -9.30
N LEU A 82 4.15 -8.04 -9.94
CA LEU A 82 2.78 -8.11 -9.45
C LEU A 82 2.27 -9.56 -9.29
N ASN A 83 2.81 -10.53 -10.05
CA ASN A 83 2.45 -11.93 -9.92
C ASN A 83 2.85 -12.53 -8.57
N HIS A 84 3.91 -12.01 -7.92
CA HIS A 84 4.33 -12.43 -6.57
C HIS A 84 3.25 -12.15 -5.51
N PHE A 85 2.41 -11.14 -5.74
CA PHE A 85 1.33 -10.72 -4.85
C PHE A 85 -0.04 -11.32 -5.22
N ALA A 86 -0.09 -12.14 -6.28
CA ALA A 86 -1.29 -12.82 -6.71
C ALA A 86 -1.25 -14.32 -6.34
N PRO A 87 -2.41 -14.98 -6.16
CA PRO A 87 -2.46 -16.42 -6.01
C PRO A 87 -1.79 -17.15 -7.18
N GLN A 88 -1.21 -18.32 -6.92
CA GLN A 88 -0.61 -19.13 -7.98
C GLN A 88 -1.65 -19.52 -9.04
N GLY A 89 -1.28 -19.42 -10.32
CA GLY A 89 -2.17 -19.74 -11.45
C GLY A 89 -3.20 -18.64 -11.76
N THR A 90 -3.04 -17.45 -11.19
CA THR A 90 -3.77 -16.24 -11.57
C THR A 90 -3.52 -15.94 -13.06
N PRO A 91 -4.58 -15.85 -13.89
CA PRO A 91 -4.44 -15.45 -15.29
C PRO A 91 -3.79 -14.07 -15.44
N PRO A 92 -2.99 -13.83 -16.50
CA PRO A 92 -2.35 -12.53 -16.71
C PRO A 92 -3.36 -11.39 -16.75
N ILE A 93 -2.95 -10.22 -16.25
CA ILE A 93 -3.72 -8.99 -16.35
C ILE A 93 -3.85 -8.59 -17.82
N SER A 94 -5.06 -8.23 -18.25
CA SER A 94 -5.32 -7.68 -19.58
C SER A 94 -6.35 -6.56 -19.50
N SER A 95 -6.38 -5.69 -20.51
CA SER A 95 -7.37 -4.60 -20.64
C SER A 95 -8.81 -5.10 -20.53
N GLU A 96 -9.11 -6.26 -21.13
CA GLU A 96 -10.43 -6.86 -21.16
C GLU A 96 -10.82 -7.41 -19.79
N ARG A 97 -9.89 -8.03 -19.06
CA ARG A 97 -10.12 -8.50 -17.68
C ARG A 97 -10.28 -7.35 -16.70
N ILE A 98 -9.50 -6.28 -16.84
CA ILE A 98 -9.67 -5.05 -16.07
C ILE A 98 -11.07 -4.46 -16.31
N ALA A 99 -11.50 -4.37 -17.58
CA ALA A 99 -12.81 -3.84 -17.94
C ALA A 99 -13.96 -4.68 -17.35
N LEU A 100 -13.88 -6.01 -17.43
CA LEU A 100 -14.85 -6.91 -16.81
C LEU A 100 -14.86 -6.76 -15.28
N GLY A 101 -13.68 -6.75 -14.65
CA GLY A 101 -13.53 -6.53 -13.22
C GLY A 101 -14.14 -5.22 -12.74
N LYS A 102 -13.90 -4.13 -13.48
CA LYS A 102 -14.49 -2.82 -13.20
C LYS A 102 -16.02 -2.86 -13.28
N GLN A 103 -16.58 -3.56 -14.27
CA GLN A 103 -18.03 -3.69 -14.37
C GLN A 103 -18.62 -4.46 -13.20
N LEU A 104 -18.01 -5.58 -12.79
CA LEU A 104 -18.43 -6.35 -11.62
C LEU A 104 -18.33 -5.54 -10.32
N PHE A 105 -17.21 -4.81 -10.14
CA PHE A 105 -16.96 -3.94 -8.99
C PHE A 105 -18.03 -2.86 -8.78
N ASN A 106 -18.63 -2.38 -9.88
CA ASN A 106 -19.65 -1.33 -9.86
C ASN A 106 -21.09 -1.87 -9.85
N ASP A 107 -21.31 -3.18 -10.08
CA ASP A 107 -22.65 -3.73 -10.27
C ASP A 107 -23.35 -4.03 -8.93
N LYS A 108 -24.32 -3.20 -8.59
CA LYS A 108 -25.09 -3.33 -7.35
C LYS A 108 -25.94 -4.58 -7.28
N SER A 109 -26.36 -5.11 -8.43
CA SER A 109 -27.25 -6.28 -8.50
C SER A 109 -26.60 -7.55 -7.90
N LEU A 110 -25.26 -7.55 -7.77
CA LEU A 110 -24.48 -8.66 -7.24
C LEU A 110 -24.51 -8.75 -5.70
N SER A 111 -24.90 -7.70 -4.98
CA SER A 111 -25.19 -7.81 -3.53
C SER A 111 -26.50 -8.57 -3.28
N GLY A 112 -26.70 -9.11 -2.08
CA GLY A 112 -27.90 -9.89 -1.72
C GLY A 112 -29.20 -9.13 -2.01
N ARG A 113 -29.22 -7.82 -1.73
CA ARG A 113 -30.38 -6.93 -1.93
C ARG A 113 -30.39 -6.18 -3.26
N GLY A 114 -29.28 -6.17 -3.98
CA GLY A 114 -29.17 -5.46 -5.26
C GLY A 114 -28.95 -3.94 -5.13
N ASP A 115 -28.62 -3.43 -3.94
CA ASP A 115 -28.51 -2.00 -3.63
C ASP A 115 -27.08 -1.52 -3.31
N MET A 116 -26.12 -2.45 -3.18
CA MET A 116 -24.72 -2.18 -2.85
C MET A 116 -23.75 -2.84 -3.85
N SER A 117 -22.64 -2.15 -4.14
CA SER A 117 -21.49 -2.65 -4.90
C SER A 117 -20.19 -2.27 -4.20
N CYS A 118 -19.04 -2.77 -4.65
CA CYS A 118 -17.75 -2.38 -4.07
C CYS A 118 -17.53 -0.86 -4.18
N ALA A 119 -17.95 -0.27 -5.30
CA ALA A 119 -17.91 1.17 -5.54
C ALA A 119 -18.83 2.01 -4.64
N THR A 120 -19.72 1.38 -3.86
CA THR A 120 -20.55 2.09 -2.87
C THR A 120 -19.71 2.59 -1.70
N CYS A 121 -18.73 1.80 -1.25
CA CYS A 121 -17.82 2.15 -0.16
C CYS A 121 -16.44 2.58 -0.67
N HIS A 122 -16.01 2.09 -1.83
CA HIS A 122 -14.71 2.43 -2.42
C HIS A 122 -14.90 3.39 -3.60
N VAL A 123 -15.19 4.65 -3.28
CA VAL A 123 -15.54 5.71 -4.24
C VAL A 123 -14.29 6.20 -4.95
N LYS A 124 -14.27 6.13 -6.30
CA LYS A 124 -13.10 6.49 -7.10
C LYS A 124 -12.59 7.89 -6.76
N GLU A 125 -13.48 8.89 -6.75
CA GLU A 125 -13.16 10.30 -6.52
C GLU A 125 -12.59 10.60 -5.13
N LYS A 126 -12.64 9.64 -4.20
CA LYS A 126 -12.05 9.69 -2.86
C LYS A 126 -10.90 8.69 -2.71
N ALA A 127 -10.15 8.46 -3.78
CA ALA A 127 -9.10 7.46 -3.85
C ALA A 127 -9.55 6.09 -3.31
N PHE A 128 -10.73 5.63 -3.74
CA PHE A 128 -11.32 4.35 -3.36
C PHE A 128 -11.60 4.19 -1.84
N THR A 129 -11.98 5.27 -1.17
CA THR A 129 -12.57 5.27 0.19
C THR A 129 -14.01 5.80 0.16
N ASP A 130 -14.69 5.87 1.31
CA ASP A 130 -16.04 6.47 1.41
C ASP A 130 -16.04 7.86 2.06
N GLY A 131 -14.95 8.26 2.71
CA GLY A 131 -14.82 9.53 3.46
C GLY A 131 -15.65 9.59 4.75
N HIS A 132 -16.04 8.44 5.30
CA HIS A 132 -16.72 8.35 6.60
C HIS A 132 -15.73 7.98 7.72
N LYS A 133 -16.06 8.35 8.96
CA LYS A 133 -15.29 7.92 10.14
C LYS A 133 -15.19 6.40 10.21
N LEU A 134 -16.33 5.72 10.22
CA LEU A 134 -16.42 4.29 10.02
C LEU A 134 -17.24 4.03 8.76
N GLY A 135 -16.95 2.92 8.09
CA GLY A 135 -17.59 2.58 6.83
C GLY A 135 -19.10 2.44 6.96
N MET A 136 -19.81 2.68 5.86
CA MET A 136 -21.27 2.59 5.82
C MET A 136 -21.71 1.32 5.08
N GLY A 137 -22.19 0.36 5.85
CA GLY A 137 -22.72 -0.91 5.37
C GLY A 137 -24.14 -0.80 4.83
N LYS A 138 -24.76 -1.97 4.58
CA LYS A 138 -26.14 -2.07 4.10
C LYS A 138 -27.10 -1.34 5.05
N ASN A 139 -28.14 -0.73 4.48
CA ASN A 139 -29.14 0.07 5.23
C ASN A 139 -28.54 1.23 6.06
N GLY A 140 -27.33 1.69 5.76
CA GLY A 140 -26.66 2.74 6.53
C GLY A 140 -26.17 2.28 7.91
N ILE A 141 -26.05 0.96 8.13
CA ILE A 141 -25.42 0.43 9.34
C ILE A 141 -23.95 0.83 9.33
N GLN A 142 -23.51 1.47 10.41
CA GLN A 142 -22.10 1.80 10.61
C GLN A 142 -21.29 0.53 10.85
N LEU A 143 -20.24 0.32 10.06
CA LEU A 143 -19.29 -0.76 10.20
C LEU A 143 -18.32 -0.47 11.36
N GLN A 144 -17.49 -1.45 11.71
CA GLN A 144 -16.55 -1.34 12.83
C GLN A 144 -15.38 -0.40 12.56
N ARG A 145 -14.96 -0.27 11.30
CA ARG A 145 -13.72 0.40 10.90
C ARG A 145 -13.95 1.37 9.75
N ASN A 146 -13.06 2.35 9.60
CA ASN A 146 -12.91 3.18 8.41
C ASN A 146 -12.71 2.31 7.15
N THR A 147 -13.21 2.77 6.01
CA THR A 147 -13.05 2.06 4.74
C THR A 147 -11.68 2.38 4.13
N PRO A 148 -10.73 1.41 4.04
CA PRO A 148 -9.40 1.67 3.53
C PRO A 148 -9.43 1.94 2.02
N THR A 149 -8.43 2.68 1.52
CA THR A 149 -8.22 2.81 0.08
C THR A 149 -7.91 1.46 -0.58
N LEU A 150 -8.35 1.29 -1.83
CA LEU A 150 -7.92 0.18 -2.69
C LEU A 150 -6.73 0.52 -3.57
N SER A 151 -6.32 1.79 -3.65
CA SER A 151 -5.13 2.18 -4.39
C SER A 151 -3.90 1.48 -3.80
N TYR A 152 -3.07 0.90 -4.66
CA TYR A 152 -1.86 0.15 -4.26
C TYR A 152 -2.08 -1.07 -3.35
N ALA A 153 -3.32 -1.49 -3.11
CA ALA A 153 -3.64 -2.69 -2.33
C ALA A 153 -3.10 -3.98 -2.99
N ALA A 154 -2.83 -3.92 -4.29
CA ALA A 154 -2.21 -4.96 -5.09
C ALA A 154 -0.88 -5.47 -4.54
N TYR A 155 -0.14 -4.62 -3.82
CA TYR A 155 1.21 -4.89 -3.30
C TYR A 155 1.21 -5.22 -1.79
N GLN A 156 0.09 -5.70 -1.26
CA GLN A 156 -0.05 -6.16 0.11
C GLN A 156 -0.15 -7.69 0.16
N ARG A 157 0.34 -8.30 1.25
CA ARG A 157 0.28 -9.75 1.46
C ARG A 157 -0.96 -10.17 2.25
N THR A 158 -1.38 -9.31 3.18
CA THR A 158 -2.54 -9.56 4.04
C THR A 158 -3.54 -8.42 3.92
N PHE A 159 -4.83 -8.73 4.05
CA PHE A 159 -5.94 -7.81 3.84
C PHE A 159 -6.82 -7.68 5.09
N PHE A 160 -7.63 -6.61 5.12
CA PHE A 160 -8.26 -6.02 6.30
C PHE A 160 -7.23 -5.44 7.30
N TYR A 161 -7.66 -4.48 8.13
CA TYR A 161 -6.81 -3.88 9.15
C TYR A 161 -6.30 -4.88 10.19
N ASP A 162 -7.03 -5.95 10.47
CA ASP A 162 -6.65 -7.02 11.41
C ASP A 162 -6.02 -8.24 10.74
N GLY A 163 -5.75 -8.17 9.44
CA GLY A 163 -5.05 -9.24 8.74
C GLY A 163 -5.83 -10.55 8.57
N ARG A 164 -7.15 -10.58 8.82
CA ARG A 164 -7.94 -11.82 8.67
C ARG A 164 -8.10 -12.30 7.22
N GLY A 165 -7.76 -11.47 6.24
CA GLY A 165 -7.91 -11.77 4.82
C GLY A 165 -6.62 -12.25 4.19
N ASP A 166 -6.60 -13.51 3.74
CA ASP A 166 -5.49 -14.07 2.96
C ASP A 166 -5.66 -13.74 1.48
N GLY A 167 -4.80 -12.85 0.97
CA GLY A 167 -4.86 -12.39 -0.42
C GLY A 167 -6.10 -11.55 -0.76
N LEU A 168 -6.03 -10.88 -1.92
CA LEU A 168 -7.10 -10.00 -2.39
C LEU A 168 -8.37 -10.80 -2.74
N GLU A 169 -8.22 -11.96 -3.35
CA GLU A 169 -9.33 -12.86 -3.66
C GLU A 169 -10.00 -13.43 -2.41
N GLY A 170 -9.28 -13.60 -1.30
CA GLY A 170 -9.84 -14.01 -0.01
C GLY A 170 -10.57 -12.85 0.67
N GLN A 171 -10.03 -11.64 0.56
CA GLN A 171 -10.71 -10.41 1.03
C GLN A 171 -12.10 -10.24 0.38
N ILE A 172 -12.21 -10.48 -0.93
CA ILE A 172 -13.50 -10.40 -1.65
C ILE A 172 -14.52 -11.38 -1.07
N VAL A 173 -14.10 -12.59 -0.68
CA VAL A 173 -15.01 -13.56 -0.02
C VAL A 173 -15.53 -13.01 1.30
N GLY A 174 -14.64 -12.40 2.09
CA GLY A 174 -15.01 -11.79 3.37
C GLY A 174 -16.11 -10.73 3.24
N VAL A 175 -15.97 -9.80 2.29
CA VAL A 175 -16.98 -8.76 2.02
C VAL A 175 -18.28 -9.34 1.45
N THR A 176 -18.15 -10.33 0.56
CA THR A 176 -19.31 -10.98 -0.08
C THR A 176 -20.23 -11.60 0.97
N ASN A 177 -19.66 -12.35 1.90
CA ASN A 177 -20.39 -13.08 2.94
C ASN A 177 -20.84 -12.19 4.13
N ASN A 178 -20.23 -11.01 4.32
CA ASN A 178 -20.50 -10.19 5.50
C ASN A 178 -21.95 -9.70 5.51
N GLU A 179 -22.63 -9.94 6.63
CA GLU A 179 -24.04 -9.58 6.80
C GLU A 179 -24.30 -8.09 6.74
N ASN A 180 -23.35 -7.24 7.12
CA ASN A 180 -23.51 -5.79 7.06
C ASN A 180 -22.99 -5.18 5.74
N GLU A 181 -22.47 -5.99 4.82
CA GLU A 181 -21.99 -5.53 3.52
C GLU A 181 -22.84 -6.15 2.39
N PHE A 182 -22.28 -7.05 1.58
CA PHE A 182 -23.00 -7.64 0.45
C PHE A 182 -24.08 -8.65 0.86
N HIS A 183 -23.86 -9.36 1.97
CA HIS A 183 -24.75 -10.40 2.50
C HIS A 183 -25.29 -11.36 1.43
N ILE A 184 -24.38 -12.01 0.72
CA ILE A 184 -24.67 -13.02 -0.29
C ILE A 184 -23.59 -14.09 -0.25
N ASP A 185 -23.92 -15.34 -0.53
CA ASP A 185 -22.92 -16.39 -0.68
C ASP A 185 -22.34 -16.41 -2.12
N LEU A 186 -21.20 -17.08 -2.29
CA LEU A 186 -20.49 -17.14 -3.58
C LEU A 186 -21.26 -17.88 -4.67
N GLU A 187 -22.09 -18.87 -4.32
CA GLU A 187 -22.89 -19.65 -5.29
C GLU A 187 -24.02 -18.78 -5.84
N THR A 188 -24.75 -18.07 -4.98
CA THR A 188 -25.79 -17.13 -5.39
C THR A 188 -25.20 -15.97 -6.21
N LEU A 189 -24.03 -15.44 -5.82
CA LEU A 189 -23.35 -14.41 -6.61
C LEU A 189 -22.92 -14.94 -7.99
N GLU A 190 -22.39 -16.16 -8.05
CA GLU A 190 -22.05 -16.82 -9.31
C GLU A 190 -23.27 -17.01 -10.21
N GLU A 191 -24.40 -17.46 -9.67
CA GLU A 191 -25.64 -17.61 -10.43
C GLU A 191 -26.20 -16.27 -10.94
N LYS A 192 -26.06 -15.18 -10.18
CA LYS A 192 -26.40 -13.84 -10.67
C LYS A 192 -25.54 -13.44 -11.87
N VAL A 193 -24.23 -13.67 -11.81
CA VAL A 193 -23.31 -13.40 -12.93
C VAL A 193 -23.67 -14.27 -14.13
N LYS A 194 -23.86 -15.58 -13.93
CA LYS A 194 -24.28 -16.51 -14.99
C LYS A 194 -25.59 -16.09 -15.63
N ASN A 195 -26.58 -15.62 -14.87
CA ASN A 195 -27.90 -15.27 -15.42
C ASN A 195 -27.94 -13.88 -16.09
N THR A 196 -26.84 -13.14 -16.11
CA THR A 196 -26.77 -11.81 -16.73
C THR A 196 -26.15 -11.90 -18.14
N PRO A 197 -26.90 -11.64 -19.23
CA PRO A 197 -26.43 -11.85 -20.60
C PRO A 197 -25.13 -11.12 -20.96
N LYS A 198 -24.92 -9.89 -20.48
CA LYS A 198 -23.70 -9.11 -20.74
C LYS A 198 -22.44 -9.83 -20.22
N TYR A 199 -22.53 -10.46 -19.05
CA TYR A 199 -21.40 -11.15 -18.43
C TYR A 199 -21.09 -12.46 -19.13
N LYS A 200 -22.08 -13.19 -19.65
CA LYS A 200 -21.81 -14.39 -20.48
C LYS A 200 -20.83 -14.08 -21.61
N ILE A 201 -21.16 -13.09 -22.43
CA ILE A 201 -20.36 -12.68 -23.58
C ILE A 201 -18.94 -12.26 -23.16
N GLN A 202 -18.80 -11.54 -22.05
CA GLN A 202 -17.50 -11.07 -21.59
C GLN A 202 -16.64 -12.20 -21.01
N PHE A 203 -17.22 -13.09 -20.20
CA PHE A 203 -16.50 -14.23 -19.65
C PHE A 203 -16.10 -15.25 -20.74
N ASP A 204 -16.91 -15.41 -21.79
CA ASP A 204 -16.54 -16.17 -22.98
C ASP A 204 -15.23 -15.66 -23.58
N SER A 205 -15.09 -14.34 -23.72
CA SER A 205 -13.93 -13.69 -24.33
C SER A 205 -12.66 -13.75 -23.48
N VAL A 206 -12.74 -13.72 -22.15
CA VAL A 206 -11.54 -13.56 -21.29
C VAL A 206 -11.24 -14.76 -20.38
N TYR A 207 -12.18 -15.69 -20.22
CA TYR A 207 -12.05 -16.90 -19.40
C TYR A 207 -12.56 -18.17 -20.09
N GLU A 208 -12.72 -18.17 -21.43
CA GLU A 208 -13.17 -19.34 -22.19
C GLU A 208 -14.49 -19.92 -21.65
N SER A 209 -15.47 -19.06 -21.41
CA SER A 209 -16.81 -19.40 -20.91
C SER A 209 -16.86 -19.95 -19.48
N LYS A 210 -15.76 -19.87 -18.72
CA LYS A 210 -15.70 -20.35 -17.34
C LYS A 210 -16.21 -19.28 -16.38
N ILE A 211 -17.53 -19.12 -16.26
CA ILE A 211 -18.15 -18.33 -15.19
C ILE A 211 -18.21 -19.18 -13.93
N ASN A 212 -17.30 -18.92 -13.00
CA ASN A 212 -17.28 -19.52 -11.67
C ASN A 212 -16.76 -18.51 -10.64
N SER A 213 -17.00 -18.77 -9.36
CA SER A 213 -16.58 -17.92 -8.25
C SER A 213 -15.10 -17.54 -8.31
N ARG A 214 -14.22 -18.46 -8.71
CA ARG A 214 -12.79 -18.18 -8.87
C ARG A 214 -12.55 -17.08 -9.90
N ASN A 215 -13.11 -17.22 -11.10
CA ASN A 215 -12.90 -16.26 -12.19
C ASN A 215 -13.60 -14.92 -11.95
N ILE A 216 -14.75 -14.92 -11.26
CA ILE A 216 -15.44 -13.69 -10.85
C ILE A 216 -14.59 -12.89 -9.87
N ARG A 217 -14.12 -13.53 -8.79
CA ARG A 217 -13.24 -12.88 -7.80
C ARG A 217 -11.92 -12.44 -8.44
N HIS A 218 -11.35 -13.27 -9.31
CA HIS A 218 -10.15 -12.93 -10.06
C HIS A 218 -10.35 -11.70 -10.96
N ALA A 219 -11.47 -11.58 -11.67
CA ALA A 219 -11.76 -10.40 -12.49
C ALA A 219 -11.85 -9.13 -11.64
N ILE A 220 -12.60 -9.16 -10.53
CA ILE A 220 -12.69 -8.04 -9.58
C ILE A 220 -11.30 -7.68 -9.03
N ALA A 221 -10.53 -8.67 -8.59
CA ALA A 221 -9.17 -8.49 -8.10
C ALA A 221 -8.23 -7.95 -9.18
N THR A 222 -8.39 -8.34 -10.45
CA THR A 222 -7.63 -7.79 -11.57
C THR A 222 -7.88 -6.30 -11.76
N TYR A 223 -9.12 -5.84 -11.60
CA TYR A 223 -9.42 -4.41 -11.61
C TYR A 223 -8.74 -3.69 -10.45
N ILE A 224 -8.84 -4.20 -9.22
CA ILE A 224 -8.18 -3.60 -8.06
C ILE A 224 -6.65 -3.57 -8.23
N ARG A 225 -6.06 -4.63 -8.79
CA ARG A 225 -4.62 -4.68 -9.12
C ARG A 225 -4.17 -3.63 -10.12
N SER A 226 -5.08 -3.09 -10.92
CA SER A 226 -4.78 -2.01 -11.87
C SER A 226 -4.78 -0.62 -11.24
N LEU A 227 -5.23 -0.47 -9.99
CA LEU A 227 -5.34 0.80 -9.26
C LEU A 227 -4.00 1.20 -8.64
N SER A 228 -2.94 1.23 -9.44
CA SER A 228 -1.57 1.55 -9.01
C SER A 228 -0.80 2.18 -10.17
N PRO A 229 -1.07 3.45 -10.49
CA PRO A 229 -0.53 4.06 -11.69
C PRO A 229 0.97 4.36 -11.59
N PHE A 230 1.48 4.66 -10.38
CA PHE A 230 2.85 5.14 -10.14
C PHE A 230 3.17 6.43 -10.90
N ASP A 231 2.25 7.41 -10.82
CA ASP A 231 2.34 8.66 -11.58
C ASP A 231 2.20 9.92 -10.70
N SER A 232 2.30 9.78 -9.38
CA SER A 232 2.26 10.92 -8.46
C SER A 232 3.40 11.90 -8.73
N LYS A 233 3.29 13.15 -8.26
CA LYS A 233 4.37 14.14 -8.33
C LYS A 233 5.70 13.56 -7.82
N PHE A 234 5.66 12.79 -6.73
CA PHE A 234 6.86 12.14 -6.20
C PHE A 234 7.45 11.10 -7.16
N ASP A 235 6.60 10.29 -7.78
CA ASP A 235 7.02 9.27 -8.74
C ASP A 235 7.69 9.91 -9.95
N GLN A 236 7.04 10.92 -10.56
CA GLN A 236 7.58 11.61 -11.74
C GLN A 236 8.93 12.28 -11.45
N ASN A 237 9.10 12.86 -10.25
CA ASN A 237 10.37 13.44 -9.82
C ASN A 237 11.45 12.37 -9.57
N MET A 238 11.10 11.21 -9.02
CA MET A 238 12.03 10.08 -8.80
C MET A 238 12.42 9.39 -10.12
N MET A 239 11.51 9.35 -11.08
CA MET A 239 11.75 8.88 -12.45
C MET A 239 12.57 9.89 -13.27
N GLY A 240 12.69 11.14 -12.82
CA GLY A 240 13.39 12.20 -13.54
C GLY A 240 12.59 12.76 -14.72
N GLU A 241 11.29 12.47 -14.77
CA GLU A 241 10.34 12.98 -15.77
C GLU A 241 10.01 14.46 -15.51
N GLU A 242 10.10 14.88 -14.25
CA GLU A 242 10.03 16.28 -13.85
C GLU A 242 11.05 16.61 -12.74
N ASN A 243 11.16 17.91 -12.42
CA ASN A 243 11.97 18.43 -11.32
C ASN A 243 11.21 19.56 -10.61
N SER A 244 10.04 19.22 -10.09
CA SER A 244 9.04 20.15 -9.55
C SER A 244 8.86 20.07 -8.03
N LEU A 245 9.52 19.11 -7.36
CA LEU A 245 9.54 19.08 -5.89
C LEU A 245 10.21 20.33 -5.34
N THR A 246 9.54 20.96 -4.39
CA THR A 246 10.02 22.09 -3.61
C THR A 246 11.02 21.63 -2.56
N THR A 247 11.83 22.56 -2.04
CA THR A 247 12.73 22.29 -0.90
C THR A 247 11.97 21.76 0.32
N GLN A 248 10.73 22.21 0.55
CA GLN A 248 9.91 21.76 1.67
C GLN A 248 9.46 20.30 1.50
N GLU A 249 9.03 19.90 0.29
CA GLU A 249 8.65 18.51 0.00
C GLU A 249 9.86 17.57 0.09
N ILE A 250 11.03 17.98 -0.41
CA ILE A 250 12.28 17.21 -0.27
C ILE A 250 12.67 17.07 1.21
N LYS A 251 12.61 18.17 1.98
CA LYS A 251 12.82 18.13 3.45
C LYS A 251 11.84 17.16 4.11
N GLY A 252 10.57 17.18 3.71
CA GLY A 252 9.53 16.28 4.19
C GLY A 252 9.87 14.81 3.99
N PHE A 253 10.32 14.44 2.79
CA PHE A 253 10.75 13.07 2.50
C PHE A 253 11.95 12.66 3.36
N ASN A 254 12.94 13.54 3.52
CA ASN A 254 14.13 13.25 4.32
C ASN A 254 13.78 13.07 5.82
N LEU A 255 12.84 13.87 6.35
CA LEU A 255 12.31 13.70 7.70
C LEU A 255 11.54 12.38 7.84
N PHE A 256 10.64 12.08 6.90
CA PHE A 256 9.83 10.86 6.87
C PHE A 256 10.70 9.59 6.88
N MET A 257 11.78 9.60 6.09
CA MET A 257 12.72 8.49 5.98
C MET A 257 13.84 8.49 7.04
N GLY A 258 13.86 9.51 7.91
CA GLY A 258 14.93 9.77 8.88
C GLY A 258 14.38 10.03 10.27
N LYS A 259 14.52 11.26 10.76
CA LYS A 259 14.15 11.69 12.12
C LYS A 259 12.76 11.23 12.57
N ALA A 260 11.75 11.31 11.69
CA ALA A 260 10.38 10.95 12.03
C ALA A 260 10.11 9.43 12.02
N ALA A 261 11.08 8.64 11.57
CA ALA A 261 11.08 7.17 11.54
C ALA A 261 9.90 6.52 10.79
N CYS A 262 9.10 7.27 10.02
CA CYS A 262 7.89 6.76 9.37
C CYS A 262 8.19 5.63 8.38
N ALA A 263 9.33 5.70 7.69
CA ALA A 263 9.77 4.68 6.74
C ALA A 263 10.30 3.38 7.38
N THR A 264 10.29 3.28 8.70
CA THR A 264 10.54 2.00 9.39
C THR A 264 9.36 1.04 9.26
N CYS A 265 8.15 1.57 8.98
CA CYS A 265 6.96 0.76 8.70
C CYS A 265 6.33 1.06 7.32
N HIS A 266 6.50 2.27 6.78
CA HIS A 266 5.94 2.67 5.47
C HIS A 266 6.99 2.62 4.36
N PHE A 267 7.26 1.43 3.83
CA PHE A 267 8.39 1.19 2.92
C PHE A 267 8.15 1.71 1.50
N PRO A 268 9.06 2.52 0.91
CA PRO A 268 8.98 2.88 -0.50
C PRO A 268 9.20 1.65 -1.41
N PRO A 269 8.69 1.66 -2.65
CA PRO A 269 8.00 2.77 -3.30
C PRO A 269 6.48 2.79 -3.04
N VAL A 270 5.87 1.77 -2.44
CA VAL A 270 4.40 1.71 -2.21
C VAL A 270 3.97 2.32 -0.87
N PHE A 271 4.92 2.68 -0.02
CA PHE A 271 4.75 3.32 1.28
C PHE A 271 3.78 2.57 2.21
N ASN A 272 3.85 1.24 2.20
CA ASN A 272 3.05 0.34 3.02
C ASN A 272 3.95 -0.60 3.83
N GLY A 273 3.36 -1.39 4.73
CA GLY A 273 4.12 -2.34 5.57
C GLY A 273 4.42 -3.68 4.93
N THR A 274 4.54 -3.80 3.61
CA THR A 274 4.99 -5.07 3.01
C THR A 274 6.51 -5.19 3.18
N VAL A 275 6.97 -6.14 4.01
CA VAL A 275 8.34 -6.18 4.55
C VAL A 275 9.39 -6.50 3.48
N PRO A 276 10.37 -5.61 3.21
CA PRO A 276 11.51 -5.92 2.36
C PRO A 276 12.52 -6.86 3.06
N PRO A 277 13.41 -7.54 2.31
CA PRO A 277 13.54 -7.53 0.86
C PRO A 277 12.73 -8.63 0.16
N LYS A 278 12.06 -9.52 0.91
CA LYS A 278 11.34 -10.67 0.34
C LYS A 278 9.89 -10.36 -0.01
N PHE A 279 9.29 -9.37 0.64
CA PHE A 279 7.90 -8.95 0.42
C PHE A 279 6.91 -10.11 0.57
N THR A 280 7.15 -11.00 1.54
CA THR A 280 6.33 -12.20 1.78
C THR A 280 5.33 -12.02 2.92
N GLU A 281 5.48 -10.97 3.72
CA GLU A 281 4.66 -10.68 4.90
C GLU A 281 4.28 -9.19 4.96
N SER A 282 3.27 -8.88 5.77
CA SER A 282 2.84 -7.52 6.08
C SER A 282 3.09 -7.23 7.56
N GLU A 283 3.57 -6.03 7.87
CA GLU A 283 3.72 -5.54 9.23
C GLU A 283 2.39 -5.18 9.85
N PHE A 284 2.34 -5.39 11.16
CA PHE A 284 1.25 -5.01 12.03
C PHE A 284 1.86 -4.27 13.20
N GLU A 285 1.26 -3.14 13.55
CA GLU A 285 1.78 -2.26 14.58
C GLU A 285 0.71 -2.05 15.65
N ASN A 286 1.12 -2.12 16.91
CA ASN A 286 0.32 -1.60 18.00
C ASN A 286 0.87 -0.22 18.34
N LEU A 287 0.08 0.81 18.03
CA LEU A 287 0.46 2.20 18.24
C LEU A 287 -0.24 2.81 19.46
N GLY A 288 -1.20 2.11 20.06
CA GLY A 288 -2.07 2.69 21.08
C GLY A 288 -3.00 3.77 20.54
N ILE A 289 -3.64 3.52 19.39
CA ILE A 289 -4.57 4.46 18.74
C ILE A 289 -5.68 4.86 19.72
N THR A 290 -6.05 6.13 19.70
CA THR A 290 -7.09 6.68 20.57
C THR A 290 -8.46 6.74 19.88
N LYS A 291 -9.55 6.78 20.65
CA LYS A 291 -10.92 6.88 20.12
C LYS A 291 -11.23 8.22 19.42
N THR A 292 -10.46 9.26 19.74
CA THR A 292 -10.60 10.64 19.23
C THR A 292 -9.25 11.35 19.22
N ALA A 293 -9.07 12.37 18.38
CA ALA A 293 -7.87 13.23 18.38
C ALA A 293 -7.71 14.14 19.63
N ASN A 294 -8.43 13.90 20.73
CA ASN A 294 -8.21 14.63 22.00
C ASN A 294 -7.05 14.01 22.79
N PHE A 295 -5.82 14.39 22.44
CA PHE A 295 -4.60 13.87 23.06
C PHE A 295 -4.35 14.38 24.49
N THR A 296 -5.08 15.40 24.95
CA THR A 296 -4.97 15.88 26.35
C THR A 296 -5.72 14.98 27.33
N HIS A 297 -6.73 14.24 26.84
CA HIS A 297 -7.51 13.28 27.61
C HIS A 297 -7.66 12.00 26.78
N PRO A 298 -6.55 11.29 26.52
CA PRO A 298 -6.53 10.18 25.59
C PRO A 298 -7.35 9.01 26.14
N ILE A 299 -8.12 8.37 25.27
CA ILE A 299 -8.86 7.14 25.57
C ILE A 299 -8.45 6.12 24.51
N LEU A 300 -7.88 5.00 24.95
CA LEU A 300 -7.46 3.91 24.09
C LEU A 300 -8.66 3.35 23.31
N ASP A 301 -8.44 3.08 22.03
CA ASP A 301 -9.38 2.36 21.18
C ASP A 301 -9.58 0.92 21.68
N ASP A 302 -10.81 0.41 21.62
CA ASP A 302 -11.18 -0.91 22.13
C ASP A 302 -11.27 -1.98 21.03
N ASP A 303 -10.95 -1.64 19.77
CA ASP A 303 -10.89 -2.63 18.70
C ASP A 303 -9.71 -3.60 18.96
N PRO A 304 -9.98 -4.91 19.09
CA PRO A 304 -8.94 -5.89 19.39
C PRO A 304 -7.90 -6.06 18.27
N GLY A 305 -8.19 -5.61 17.04
CA GLY A 305 -7.26 -5.73 15.91
C GLY A 305 -6.90 -7.18 15.60
N LEU A 306 -5.61 -7.45 15.40
CA LEU A 306 -5.04 -8.76 15.09
C LEU A 306 -5.31 -9.82 16.16
N PHE A 307 -5.81 -9.47 17.36
CA PHE A 307 -6.32 -10.47 18.29
C PHE A 307 -7.52 -11.22 17.71
N TYR A 308 -8.39 -10.60 16.90
CA TYR A 308 -9.61 -11.25 16.38
C TYR A 308 -9.35 -12.59 15.65
N PRO A 309 -8.41 -12.70 14.68
CA PRO A 309 -8.15 -13.98 14.02
C PRO A 309 -7.24 -14.95 14.81
N TYR A 310 -6.54 -14.51 15.85
CA TYR A 310 -5.52 -15.33 16.56
C TYR A 310 -5.87 -15.70 18.01
N GLU A 311 -6.69 -14.89 18.69
CA GLU A 311 -7.06 -15.02 20.11
C GLU A 311 -5.86 -15.05 21.08
N VAL A 312 -4.81 -14.27 20.76
CA VAL A 312 -3.58 -14.14 21.57
C VAL A 312 -3.42 -12.69 22.03
N GLU A 313 -3.30 -12.48 23.35
CA GLU A 313 -3.33 -11.14 23.96
C GLU A 313 -2.18 -10.23 23.47
N GLU A 314 -1.01 -10.80 23.21
CA GLU A 314 0.15 -10.12 22.62
C GLU A 314 -0.13 -9.54 21.22
N ARG A 315 -1.23 -9.93 20.57
CA ARG A 315 -1.68 -9.40 19.27
C ARG A 315 -2.82 -8.39 19.40
N ARG A 316 -3.28 -8.06 20.62
CA ARG A 316 -4.34 -7.08 20.82
C ARG A 316 -3.87 -5.68 20.42
N GLY A 317 -4.72 -4.97 19.68
CA GLY A 317 -4.46 -3.60 19.25
C GLY A 317 -3.45 -3.48 18.10
N PHE A 318 -3.00 -4.59 17.53
CA PHE A 318 -2.15 -4.60 16.35
C PHE A 318 -2.99 -4.43 15.08
N PHE A 319 -2.60 -3.50 14.21
CA PHE A 319 -3.25 -3.27 12.92
C PHE A 319 -2.22 -3.20 11.80
N LYS A 320 -2.62 -3.67 10.62
CA LYS A 320 -1.78 -3.69 9.43
C LYS A 320 -1.37 -2.29 9.02
N THR A 321 -0.09 -2.09 8.74
CA THR A 321 0.43 -0.83 8.21
C THR A 321 -0.05 -0.60 6.76
N SER A 322 -0.92 0.40 6.59
CA SER A 322 -1.53 0.75 5.31
C SER A 322 -0.60 1.63 4.45
N THR A 323 -0.90 1.72 3.15
CA THR A 323 -0.21 2.68 2.28
C THR A 323 -0.56 4.12 2.66
N ILE A 324 0.38 5.04 2.48
CA ILE A 324 0.13 6.50 2.54
C ILE A 324 0.06 7.14 1.15
N ARG A 325 0.02 6.35 0.07
CA ARG A 325 -0.30 6.89 -1.26
C ARG A 325 -1.74 7.37 -1.29
N ASN A 326 -1.97 8.50 -1.95
CA ASN A 326 -3.25 9.23 -1.95
C ASN A 326 -3.76 9.68 -0.56
N VAL A 327 -2.91 9.74 0.48
CA VAL A 327 -3.34 10.04 1.86
C VAL A 327 -3.96 11.44 2.03
N GLU A 328 -3.70 12.36 1.11
CA GLU A 328 -4.37 13.67 1.09
C GLU A 328 -5.90 13.54 0.89
N LEU A 329 -6.36 12.47 0.22
CA LEU A 329 -7.74 12.31 -0.24
C LEU A 329 -8.56 11.33 0.62
N THR A 330 -7.94 10.69 1.60
CA THR A 330 -8.51 9.54 2.31
C THR A 330 -8.83 9.81 3.78
N ALA A 331 -8.97 11.08 4.16
CA ALA A 331 -9.47 11.45 5.48
C ALA A 331 -10.90 10.89 5.70
N PRO A 332 -11.29 10.57 6.96
CA PRO A 332 -10.47 10.62 8.17
C PRO A 332 -9.53 9.39 8.31
N TYR A 333 -8.56 9.50 9.20
CA TYR A 333 -7.41 8.60 9.31
C TYR A 333 -7.52 7.60 10.47
N MET A 334 -6.67 6.57 10.42
CA MET A 334 -6.62 5.39 11.29
C MET A 334 -7.77 4.40 11.05
N HIS A 335 -7.65 3.18 11.60
CA HIS A 335 -8.65 2.12 11.40
C HIS A 335 -10.03 2.49 11.94
N ASN A 336 -10.11 3.40 12.92
CA ASN A 336 -11.34 3.88 13.54
C ASN A 336 -11.76 5.29 13.06
N GLY A 337 -11.05 5.88 12.09
CA GLY A 337 -11.32 7.22 11.56
C GLY A 337 -11.26 8.34 12.61
N ALA A 338 -10.51 8.16 13.70
CA ALA A 338 -10.53 9.09 14.83
C ALA A 338 -9.87 10.45 14.54
N TYR A 339 -8.99 10.52 13.54
CA TYR A 339 -8.14 11.68 13.26
C TYR A 339 -8.59 12.34 11.96
N ASN A 340 -8.91 13.64 11.98
CA ASN A 340 -9.54 14.31 10.84
C ASN A 340 -8.50 14.92 9.88
N THR A 341 -7.31 15.22 10.38
CA THR A 341 -6.25 15.89 9.62
C THR A 341 -4.94 15.11 9.70
N LEU A 342 -4.06 15.30 8.71
CA LEU A 342 -2.69 14.77 8.78
C LEU A 342 -1.90 15.38 9.95
N THR A 343 -2.26 16.59 10.38
CA THR A 343 -1.71 17.21 11.58
C THR A 343 -2.08 16.42 12.84
N ASP A 344 -3.32 15.94 12.95
CA ASP A 344 -3.72 15.05 14.07
C ASP A 344 -2.89 13.77 14.08
N VAL A 345 -2.70 13.16 12.91
CA VAL A 345 -1.86 11.96 12.73
C VAL A 345 -0.43 12.22 13.19
N LEU A 346 0.19 13.29 12.70
CA LEU A 346 1.58 13.63 13.00
C LEU A 346 1.76 14.02 14.48
N ASN A 347 0.80 14.73 15.07
CA ASN A 347 0.81 15.04 16.50
C ASN A 347 0.74 13.78 17.36
N PHE A 348 -0.09 12.79 16.99
CA PHE A 348 -0.15 11.51 17.68
C PHE A 348 1.21 10.79 17.68
N TYR A 349 1.87 10.71 16.53
CA TYR A 349 3.21 10.12 16.44
C TYR A 349 4.26 10.94 17.19
N ASN A 350 4.17 12.27 17.13
CA ASN A 350 5.11 13.16 17.81
C ASN A 350 5.04 13.03 19.35
N LEU A 351 3.89 12.63 19.89
CA LEU A 351 3.66 12.35 21.31
C LEU A 351 4.07 10.92 21.73
N GLY A 352 4.67 10.12 20.84
CA GLY A 352 5.11 8.75 21.17
C GLY A 352 3.98 7.72 21.22
N GLY A 353 2.87 7.96 20.51
CA GLY A 353 1.72 7.04 20.46
C GLY A 353 0.97 6.95 21.79
N GLY A 354 0.19 5.88 21.97
CA GLY A 354 -0.61 5.71 23.19
C GLY A 354 0.24 5.64 24.47
N ALA A 355 1.35 4.91 24.45
CA ALA A 355 2.25 4.79 25.60
C ALA A 355 2.95 6.11 25.94
N GLY A 356 3.38 6.89 24.94
CA GLY A 356 3.94 8.22 25.16
C GLY A 356 2.94 9.22 25.74
N MET A 357 1.65 9.02 25.48
CA MET A 357 0.54 9.74 26.13
C MET A 357 0.11 9.15 27.49
N GLY A 358 0.83 8.15 28.01
CA GLY A 358 0.57 7.54 29.32
C GLY A 358 -0.53 6.48 29.35
N LEU A 359 -0.98 5.96 28.19
CA LEU A 359 -1.89 4.82 28.12
C LEU A 359 -1.16 3.49 28.36
N GLU A 360 -1.87 2.51 28.92
CA GLU A 360 -1.34 1.15 29.10
C GLU A 360 -1.32 0.38 27.76
N VAL A 361 -0.19 0.46 27.06
CA VAL A 361 0.03 -0.22 25.76
C VAL A 361 1.34 -1.02 25.84
N PRO A 362 1.35 -2.16 26.56
CA PRO A 362 2.59 -2.88 26.89
C PRO A 362 3.34 -3.46 25.69
N TYR A 363 2.66 -3.66 24.56
CA TYR A 363 3.23 -4.17 23.32
C TYR A 363 3.32 -3.10 22.22
N GLN A 364 3.35 -1.82 22.59
CA GLN A 364 3.51 -0.74 21.61
C GLN A 364 4.81 -0.92 20.83
N THR A 365 4.73 -0.79 19.51
CA THR A 365 5.87 -0.97 18.61
C THR A 365 6.56 0.35 18.26
N LEU A 366 5.82 1.47 18.33
CA LEU A 366 6.37 2.83 18.27
C LEU A 366 7.11 3.16 19.59
N PRO A 367 8.29 3.79 19.55
CA PRO A 367 8.92 4.34 20.75
C PRO A 367 7.99 5.32 21.48
N SER A 368 7.96 5.25 22.81
CA SER A 368 7.16 6.16 23.65
C SER A 368 7.74 7.56 23.79
N ASP A 369 9.00 7.75 23.40
CA ASP A 369 9.66 9.05 23.43
C ASP A 369 9.10 9.97 22.33
N GLU A 370 8.96 11.26 22.64
CA GLU A 370 8.55 12.25 21.65
C GLU A 370 9.56 12.35 20.51
N LEU A 371 9.07 12.47 19.26
CA LEU A 371 9.92 12.62 18.07
C LEU A 371 10.57 14.02 17.98
N GLN A 372 10.16 14.95 18.84
CA GLN A 372 10.65 16.35 18.85
C GLN A 372 10.51 17.03 17.48
N LEU A 373 9.42 16.76 16.77
CA LEU A 373 9.05 17.45 15.53
C LEU A 373 8.45 18.81 15.87
N ASN A 374 9.04 19.87 15.32
CA ASN A 374 8.44 21.21 15.40
C ASN A 374 7.39 21.39 14.29
N THR A 375 6.66 22.51 14.32
CA THR A 375 5.62 22.83 13.31
C THR A 375 6.14 22.77 11.87
N ASN A 376 7.34 23.30 11.59
CA ASN A 376 7.91 23.28 10.25
C ASN A 376 8.29 21.87 9.80
N ASP A 377 8.66 20.98 10.73
CA ASP A 377 8.95 19.57 10.42
C ASP A 377 7.65 18.84 10.06
N ILE A 378 6.58 19.03 10.84
CA ILE A 378 5.26 18.47 10.59
C ILE A 378 4.72 18.94 9.22
N GLU A 379 4.76 20.24 8.96
CA GLU A 379 4.33 20.81 7.69
C GLU A 379 5.14 20.27 6.49
N ALA A 380 6.45 20.09 6.66
CA ALA A 380 7.28 19.52 5.60
C ALA A 380 6.91 18.06 5.31
N ILE A 381 6.72 17.24 6.34
CA ILE A 381 6.31 15.83 6.16
C ILE A 381 4.93 15.77 5.48
N ILE A 382 3.98 16.59 5.91
CA ILE A 382 2.66 16.69 5.27
C ILE A 382 2.80 17.11 3.81
N ALA A 383 3.65 18.10 3.49
CA ALA A 383 3.90 18.52 2.12
C ALA A 383 4.42 17.34 1.28
N PHE A 384 5.37 16.55 1.78
CA PHE A 384 5.81 15.32 1.12
C PHE A 384 4.67 14.32 0.93
N MET A 385 3.89 14.02 1.97
CA MET A 385 2.80 13.03 1.88
C MET A 385 1.78 13.38 0.79
N LYS A 386 1.52 14.68 0.58
CA LYS A 386 0.64 15.18 -0.50
C LYS A 386 1.23 14.96 -1.89
N THR A 387 2.56 14.86 -2.03
CA THR A 387 3.19 14.55 -3.32
C THR A 387 2.98 13.10 -3.76
N LEU A 388 2.44 12.25 -2.88
CA LEU A 388 2.08 10.85 -3.15
C LEU A 388 0.65 10.68 -3.69
N THR A 389 -0.02 11.79 -4.02
CA THR A 389 -1.32 11.78 -4.70
C THR A 389 -1.13 11.49 -6.18
N ASP A 390 -1.82 10.46 -6.69
CA ASP A 390 -1.79 10.04 -8.09
C ASP A 390 -2.30 11.15 -9.01
N ALA A 391 -1.79 11.23 -10.24
CA ALA A 391 -2.06 12.35 -11.16
C ALA A 391 -3.51 12.44 -11.66
N GLU A 392 -4.33 11.41 -11.42
CA GLU A 392 -5.74 11.41 -11.81
C GLU A 392 -6.66 12.23 -10.89
N TYR A 393 -6.16 12.66 -9.72
CA TYR A 393 -6.86 13.51 -8.76
C TYR A 393 -6.37 14.96 -8.83
#